data_AF-A0A7S1RPG8-F1
#
_entry.id   AF-A0A7S1RPG8-F1
#
_cell.length_a   1.000
_cell.length_b   1.000
_cell.length_c   1.000
_cell.angle_alpha   90.00
_cell.angle_beta   90.00
_cell.angle_gamma   90.00
#
_symmetry.space_group_name_H-M   'P 1'
#
loop_
_entity.id
_entity.type
_entity.pdbx_description
1 polymer ?
#
loop_
_entity_poly.entity_id
_entity_poly.type
_entity_poly.pdbx_seq_one_letter_code
_entity_poly.pdbx_strand_id
1 'polypeptide(L)'
;DVEAVVGGFNLDALPRLALFRAPGNARITLLHVLVAQVSAADEDLPRRFLEELSGSIKAAKRPIAPLADDVAAFCKESEHVAACAAARNGCAEPQDGEVTERLARLAELATAEAASLREQLSCTREAAKATLSYFAVPAQPKDLDVKALELCTLLSDFLGAFERARSEITSNPALAAACHRKAPAARPPTSPVREVQPSSGSGGSSTACADGGHTAA
;
A
#
# COMPACT_ATOMS: atom_id res chain seq x y z
N ASP A 1 -22.69 -21.47 13.41
CA ASP A 1 -21.37 -20.97 12.99
C ASP A 1 -21.53 -19.84 11.99
N VAL A 2 -21.21 -18.62 12.42
CA VAL A 2 -21.11 -17.47 11.51
C VAL A 2 -19.71 -17.56 10.92
N GLU A 3 -19.60 -17.93 9.64
CA GLU A 3 -18.34 -17.80 8.90
C GLU A 3 -17.89 -16.35 9.03
N ALA A 4 -16.77 -16.15 9.75
CA ALA A 4 -16.09 -14.88 9.73
C ALA A 4 -15.57 -14.66 8.31
N VAL A 5 -16.35 -13.95 7.50
CA VAL A 5 -15.89 -13.41 6.22
C VAL A 5 -14.63 -12.61 6.55
N VAL A 6 -13.47 -13.08 6.09
CA VAL A 6 -12.21 -12.34 6.21
C VAL A 6 -12.40 -11.07 5.37
N GLY A 7 -12.76 -9.98 6.05
CA GLY A 7 -13.27 -8.73 5.47
C GLY A 7 -12.23 -7.84 4.79
N GLY A 8 -11.24 -8.44 4.12
CA GLY A 8 -10.15 -7.74 3.43
C GLY A 8 -8.79 -7.91 4.11
N PHE A 9 -7.78 -7.25 3.54
CA PHE A 9 -6.41 -7.21 4.05
C PHE A 9 -5.86 -5.78 3.95
N ASN A 10 -4.96 -5.43 4.86
CA ASN A 10 -4.26 -4.16 4.81
C ASN A 10 -3.21 -4.14 3.69
N LEU A 11 -3.01 -3.00 3.05
CA LEU A 11 -2.08 -2.87 1.92
C LEU A 11 -0.61 -3.22 2.26
N ASP A 12 -0.22 -3.14 3.54
CA ASP A 12 1.10 -3.56 4.04
C ASP A 12 1.36 -5.08 3.88
N ALA A 13 0.33 -5.86 3.56
CA ALA A 13 0.46 -7.26 3.18
C ALA A 13 0.97 -7.45 1.75
N LEU A 14 0.78 -6.48 0.83
CA LEU A 14 1.13 -6.63 -0.58
C LEU A 14 2.62 -6.93 -0.80
N PRO A 15 3.58 -6.21 -0.18
CA PRO A 15 5.00 -6.53 -0.34
C PRO A 15 5.35 -7.92 0.20
N ARG A 16 4.58 -8.44 1.17
CA ARG A 16 4.84 -9.75 1.80
C ARG A 16 4.57 -10.92 0.86
N LEU A 17 3.80 -10.72 -0.21
CA LEU A 17 3.57 -11.75 -1.25
C LEU A 17 4.87 -12.23 -1.90
N ALA A 18 5.90 -11.38 -1.97
CA ALA A 18 7.21 -11.76 -2.47
C ALA A 18 8.03 -12.62 -1.47
N LEU A 19 7.64 -12.67 -0.19
CA LEU A 19 8.37 -13.39 0.86
C LEU A 19 8.00 -14.88 0.91
N PHE A 20 6.76 -15.23 0.55
CA PHE A 20 6.29 -16.61 0.53
C PHE A 20 6.83 -17.32 -0.71
N ARG A 21 7.67 -18.33 -0.53
CA ARG A 21 8.33 -19.08 -1.61
C ARG A 21 7.77 -20.49 -1.73
N ALA A 22 7.72 -21.00 -2.96
CA ALA A 22 7.25 -22.35 -3.23
C ALA A 22 8.21 -23.41 -2.66
N PRO A 23 7.69 -24.50 -2.06
CA PRO A 23 8.51 -25.64 -1.68
C PRO A 23 9.16 -26.25 -2.93
N GLY A 24 10.48 -26.41 -2.93
CA GLY A 24 11.23 -27.00 -4.05
C GLY A 24 11.66 -26.05 -5.17
N ASN A 25 11.19 -24.80 -5.18
CA ASN A 25 11.74 -23.76 -6.06
C ASN A 25 11.66 -22.38 -5.41
N ALA A 26 12.76 -21.97 -4.79
CA ALA A 26 12.86 -20.69 -4.08
C ALA A 26 12.74 -19.44 -4.97
N ARG A 27 12.75 -19.59 -6.31
CA ARG A 27 12.52 -18.49 -7.25
C ARG A 27 11.03 -18.17 -7.40
N ILE A 28 10.15 -19.16 -7.21
CA ILE A 28 8.72 -18.94 -7.30
C ILE A 28 8.24 -18.37 -5.97
N THR A 29 7.73 -17.15 -6.01
CA THR A 29 7.08 -16.51 -4.85
C THR A 29 5.57 -16.55 -5.02
N LEU A 30 4.81 -16.27 -3.95
CA LEU A 30 3.36 -16.13 -4.03
C LEU A 30 2.96 -14.99 -4.97
N LEU A 31 3.78 -13.94 -5.08
CA LEU A 31 3.59 -12.89 -6.09
C LEU A 31 3.68 -13.43 -7.53
N HIS A 32 4.62 -14.34 -7.83
CA HIS A 32 4.69 -14.98 -9.15
C HIS A 32 3.44 -15.80 -9.44
N VAL A 33 2.97 -16.57 -8.46
CA VAL A 33 1.73 -17.35 -8.60
C VAL A 33 0.55 -16.42 -8.84
N LEU A 34 0.43 -15.31 -8.09
CA LEU A 34 -0.63 -14.34 -8.27
C LEU A 34 -0.62 -13.75 -9.69
N VAL A 35 0.54 -13.26 -10.15
CA VAL A 35 0.68 -12.68 -11.50
C VAL A 35 0.30 -13.70 -12.57
N ALA A 36 0.76 -14.95 -12.46
CA ALA A 36 0.42 -16.02 -13.38
C ALA A 36 -1.09 -16.29 -13.45
N GLN A 37 -1.76 -16.38 -12.29
CA GLN A 37 -3.21 -16.61 -12.22
C GLN A 37 -4.00 -15.41 -12.77
N VAL A 38 -3.59 -14.18 -12.45
CA VAL A 38 -4.22 -12.96 -12.96
C VAL A 38 -4.09 -12.88 -14.48
N SER A 39 -2.88 -13.11 -15.02
CA SER A 39 -2.63 -13.14 -16.46
C SER A 39 -3.39 -14.25 -17.19
N ALA A 40 -3.61 -15.40 -16.55
CA ALA A 40 -4.39 -16.49 -17.13
C ALA A 40 -5.89 -16.20 -17.14
N ALA A 41 -6.38 -15.45 -16.15
CA ALA A 41 -7.79 -15.06 -16.06
C ALA A 41 -8.13 -13.91 -17.04
N ASP A 42 -7.22 -12.94 -17.20
CA ASP A 42 -7.35 -11.80 -18.10
C ASP A 42 -5.96 -11.32 -18.52
N GLU A 43 -5.62 -11.49 -19.79
CA GLU A 43 -4.29 -11.19 -20.33
C GLU A 43 -3.96 -9.69 -20.30
N ASP A 44 -4.98 -8.82 -20.43
CA ASP A 44 -4.84 -7.37 -20.46
C ASP A 44 -4.84 -6.74 -19.06
N LEU A 45 -5.38 -7.43 -18.06
CA LEU A 45 -5.52 -6.91 -16.70
C LEU A 45 -4.19 -6.48 -16.07
N PRO A 46 -3.07 -7.24 -16.14
CA PRO A 46 -1.78 -6.80 -15.64
C PRO A 46 -1.30 -5.48 -16.26
N ARG A 47 -1.56 -5.27 -17.56
CA ARG A 47 -1.18 -4.04 -18.25
C ARG A 47 -2.04 -2.87 -17.79
N ARG A 48 -3.36 -3.02 -17.79
CA ARG A 48 -4.30 -2.00 -17.33
C ARG A 48 -4.04 -1.60 -15.87
N PHE A 49 -3.78 -2.58 -15.00
CA PHE A 49 -3.44 -2.36 -13.59
C PHE A 49 -2.20 -1.47 -13.43
N LEU A 50 -1.12 -1.74 -14.19
CA LEU A 50 0.08 -0.91 -14.18
C LEU A 50 -0.17 0.49 -14.74
N GLU A 51 -0.96 0.60 -15.81
CA GLU A 51 -1.31 1.88 -16.44
C GLU A 51 -2.13 2.77 -15.49
N GLU A 52 -3.20 2.22 -14.90
CA GLU A 52 -4.11 2.92 -13.99
C GLU A 52 -3.41 3.41 -12.72
N LEU A 53 -2.48 2.62 -12.17
CA LEU A 53 -1.76 2.97 -10.95
C LEU A 53 -0.42 3.69 -11.20
N SER A 54 -0.05 3.95 -12.47
CA SER A 54 1.20 4.64 -12.82
C SER A 54 1.34 6.03 -12.17
N GLY A 55 0.22 6.68 -11.85
CA GLY A 55 0.19 7.94 -11.10
C GLY A 55 0.83 7.84 -9.71
N SER A 56 0.71 6.69 -9.04
CA SER A 56 1.29 6.47 -7.71
C SER A 56 2.82 6.53 -7.71
N ILE A 57 3.46 6.07 -8.80
CA ILE A 57 4.92 6.14 -8.97
C ILE A 57 5.38 7.60 -9.06
N LYS A 58 4.62 8.45 -9.76
CA LYS A 58 4.91 9.87 -9.86
C LYS A 58 4.66 10.59 -8.54
N ALA A 59 3.57 10.26 -7.85
CA ALA A 59 3.21 10.82 -6.56
C ALA A 59 4.25 10.47 -5.47
N ALA A 60 4.76 9.23 -5.46
CA ALA A 60 5.82 8.82 -4.54
C ALA A 60 7.12 9.64 -4.67
N LYS A 61 7.40 10.18 -5.87
CA LYS A 61 8.57 11.01 -6.16
C LYS A 61 8.35 12.50 -5.91
N ARG A 62 7.11 12.93 -5.64
CA ARG A 62 6.72 14.32 -5.44
C ARG A 62 5.86 14.44 -4.18
N PRO A 63 6.47 14.38 -2.99
CA PRO A 63 5.73 14.39 -1.74
C PRO A 63 5.00 15.72 -1.52
N ILE A 64 3.84 15.67 -0.84
CA ILE A 64 3.00 16.85 -0.58
C ILE A 64 3.71 17.85 0.35
N ALA A 65 4.47 17.37 1.34
CA ALA A 65 5.10 18.25 2.33
C ALA A 65 6.11 19.25 1.71
N PRO A 66 7.12 18.83 0.91
CA PRO A 66 7.99 19.77 0.20
C PRO A 66 7.23 20.72 -0.73
N LEU A 67 6.17 20.24 -1.41
CA LEU A 67 5.32 21.10 -2.24
C LEU A 67 4.59 22.16 -1.40
N ALA A 68 4.15 21.82 -0.20
CA ALA A 68 3.53 22.77 0.72
C ALA A 68 4.51 23.85 1.18
N ASP A 69 5.78 23.48 1.42
CA ASP A 69 6.84 24.43 1.75
C ASP A 69 7.11 25.38 0.58
N ASP A 70 7.18 24.87 -0.65
CA ASP A 70 7.36 25.67 -1.87
C ASP A 70 6.18 26.63 -2.09
N VAL A 71 4.94 26.17 -1.92
CA VAL A 71 3.74 27.01 -2.01
C VAL A 71 3.76 28.11 -0.94
N ALA A 72 4.17 27.78 0.29
CA ALA A 72 4.27 28.76 1.37
C ALA A 72 5.36 29.81 1.08
N ALA A 73 6.50 29.40 0.54
CA ALA A 73 7.57 30.30 0.11
C ALA A 73 7.09 31.23 -1.02
N PHE A 74 6.41 30.69 -2.03
CA PHE A 74 5.83 31.46 -3.13
C PHE A 74 4.79 32.48 -2.63
N CYS A 75 3.92 32.09 -1.70
CA CYS A 75 2.92 32.99 -1.12
C CYS A 75 3.59 34.19 -0.41
N LYS A 76 4.65 33.94 0.37
CA LYS A 76 5.42 35.02 1.02
C LYS A 76 6.07 35.97 0.01
N GLU A 77 6.65 35.43 -1.06
CA GLU A 77 7.25 36.27 -2.10
C GLU A 77 6.19 37.08 -2.86
N SER A 78 5.03 36.48 -3.14
CA SER A 78 3.88 37.16 -3.75
C SER A 78 3.38 38.33 -2.89
N GLU A 79 3.24 38.13 -1.59
CA GLU A 79 2.90 39.19 -0.62
C GLU A 79 3.95 40.29 -0.58
N HIS A 80 5.24 39.94 -0.65
CA HIS A 80 6.33 40.89 -0.70
C HIS A 80 6.29 41.75 -1.98
N VAL A 81 6.10 41.13 -3.15
CA VAL A 81 5.96 41.85 -4.43
C VAL A 81 4.75 42.78 -4.41
N ALA A 82 3.63 42.35 -3.84
CA ALA A 82 2.45 43.19 -3.67
C ALA A 82 2.72 44.39 -2.75
N ALA A 83 3.44 44.20 -1.64
CA ALA A 83 3.85 45.28 -0.76
C ALA A 83 4.79 46.28 -1.46
N CYS A 84 5.75 45.80 -2.26
CA CYS A 84 6.63 46.65 -3.06
C CYS A 84 5.85 47.47 -4.10
N ALA A 85 4.89 46.85 -4.79
CA ALA A 85 4.01 47.53 -5.75
C ALA A 85 3.20 48.66 -5.08
N ALA A 86 2.60 48.36 -3.92
CA ALA A 86 1.84 49.33 -3.15
C ALA A 86 2.70 50.51 -2.64
N ALA A 87 3.89 50.22 -2.11
CA ALA A 87 4.81 51.25 -1.63
C ALA A 87 5.29 52.17 -2.77
N ARG A 88 5.56 51.60 -3.95
CA ARG A 88 6.01 52.37 -5.12
C ARG A 88 4.92 53.27 -5.68
N ASN A 89 3.67 52.81 -5.71
CA ASN A 89 2.52 53.64 -6.09
C ASN A 89 2.35 54.89 -5.19
N GLY A 90 2.80 54.83 -3.92
CA GLY A 90 2.74 55.96 -3.00
C GLY A 90 3.90 56.97 -3.13
N CYS A 91 4.96 56.66 -3.90
CA CYS A 91 6.19 57.46 -3.99
C CYS A 91 6.69 57.66 -5.44
N ALA A 92 5.88 57.32 -6.45
CA ALA A 92 6.33 57.31 -7.84
C ALA A 92 6.54 58.73 -8.41
N GLU A 93 7.77 59.01 -8.84
CA GLU A 93 8.11 60.16 -9.71
C GLU A 93 7.57 59.92 -11.13
N PRO A 94 7.21 60.98 -11.89
CA PRO A 94 6.56 60.87 -13.20
C PRO A 94 7.39 60.16 -14.30
N GLN A 95 8.68 59.92 -14.09
CA GLN A 95 9.55 59.18 -15.02
C GLN A 95 9.51 57.65 -14.83
N ASP A 96 8.88 57.15 -13.75
CA ASP A 96 8.91 55.75 -13.33
C ASP A 96 7.60 54.97 -13.63
N GLY A 97 6.71 55.54 -14.44
CA GLY A 97 5.38 55.00 -14.73
C GLY A 97 5.40 53.57 -15.27
N GLU A 98 6.24 53.27 -16.25
CA GLU A 98 6.31 51.95 -16.88
C GLU A 98 6.77 50.84 -15.92
N VAL A 99 7.77 51.13 -15.07
CA VAL A 99 8.26 50.16 -14.08
C VAL A 99 7.21 49.91 -13.00
N THR A 100 6.51 50.97 -12.61
CA THR A 100 5.43 50.92 -11.62
C THR A 100 4.25 50.08 -12.13
N GLU A 101 3.84 50.27 -13.39
CA GLU A 101 2.81 49.46 -14.06
C GLU A 101 3.21 47.98 -14.17
N ARG A 102 4.45 47.70 -14.57
CA ARG A 102 4.97 46.32 -14.65
C ARG A 102 4.98 45.62 -13.30
N LEU A 103 5.39 46.33 -12.25
CA LEU A 103 5.43 45.80 -10.89
C LEU A 103 4.01 45.53 -10.36
N ALA A 104 3.06 46.44 -10.63
CA ALA A 104 1.65 46.25 -10.27
C ALA A 104 1.04 45.02 -10.97
N ARG A 105 1.31 44.86 -12.27
CA ARG A 105 0.86 43.68 -13.02
C ARG A 105 1.47 42.38 -12.50
N LEU A 106 2.77 42.40 -12.17
CA LEU A 106 3.44 41.24 -11.58
C LEU A 106 2.82 40.87 -10.23
N ALA A 107 2.53 41.85 -9.37
CA ALA A 107 1.88 41.62 -8.09
C ALA A 107 0.49 40.99 -8.23
N GLU A 108 -0.31 41.46 -9.19
CA GLU A 108 -1.63 40.89 -9.50
C GLU A 108 -1.52 39.42 -9.93
N LEU A 109 -0.64 39.13 -10.90
CA LEU A 109 -0.42 37.77 -11.39
C LEU A 109 0.11 36.84 -10.29
N ALA A 110 1.09 37.30 -9.50
CA ALA A 110 1.65 36.53 -8.40
C ALA A 110 0.61 36.25 -7.30
N THR A 111 -0.29 37.19 -7.03
CA THR A 111 -1.36 37.02 -6.03
C THR A 111 -2.39 35.99 -6.51
N ALA A 112 -2.80 36.08 -7.78
CA ALA A 112 -3.71 35.13 -8.39
C ALA A 112 -3.12 33.71 -8.42
N GLU A 113 -1.85 33.57 -8.81
CA GLU A 113 -1.15 32.28 -8.82
C GLU A 113 -1.01 31.72 -7.40
N ALA A 114 -0.66 32.54 -6.41
CA ALA A 114 -0.56 32.11 -5.01
C ALA A 114 -1.92 31.62 -4.46
N ALA A 115 -3.04 32.21 -4.89
CA ALA A 115 -4.37 31.72 -4.54
C ALA A 115 -4.66 30.35 -5.20
N SER A 116 -4.40 30.22 -6.50
CA SER A 116 -4.55 28.97 -7.25
C SER A 116 -3.74 27.82 -6.65
N LEU A 117 -2.45 28.06 -6.33
CA LEU A 117 -1.57 27.05 -5.73
C LEU A 117 -2.06 26.58 -4.36
N ARG A 118 -2.57 27.49 -3.52
CA ARG A 118 -3.15 27.12 -2.21
C ARG A 118 -4.40 26.26 -2.36
N GLU A 119 -5.27 26.59 -3.32
CA GLU A 119 -6.47 25.80 -3.61
C GLU A 119 -6.09 24.40 -4.10
N GLN A 120 -5.17 24.29 -5.06
CA GLN A 120 -4.70 22.99 -5.57
C GLN A 120 -4.05 22.14 -4.48
N LEU A 121 -3.26 22.75 -3.58
CA LEU A 121 -2.67 22.05 -2.44
C LEU A 121 -3.74 21.51 -1.48
N SER A 122 -4.78 22.31 -1.21
CA SER A 122 -5.93 21.89 -0.39
C SER A 122 -6.67 20.71 -1.04
N CYS A 123 -7.00 20.82 -2.32
CA CYS A 123 -7.65 19.74 -3.08
C CYS A 123 -6.82 18.45 -3.09
N THR A 124 -5.49 18.58 -3.22
CA THR A 124 -4.56 17.44 -3.17
C THR A 124 -4.59 16.75 -1.81
N ARG A 125 -4.61 17.50 -0.71
CA ARG A 125 -4.70 16.94 0.65
C ARG A 125 -6.05 16.26 0.91
N GLU A 126 -7.15 16.84 0.44
CA GLU A 126 -8.47 16.20 0.56
C GLU A 126 -8.55 14.91 -0.26
N ALA A 127 -7.99 14.90 -1.48
CA ALA A 127 -7.88 13.67 -2.28
C ALA A 127 -7.04 12.61 -1.54
N ALA A 128 -5.88 12.99 -0.99
CA ALA A 128 -5.04 12.09 -0.22
C ALA A 128 -5.77 11.52 1.02
N LYS A 129 -6.52 12.36 1.74
CA LYS A 129 -7.36 11.95 2.87
C LYS A 129 -8.39 10.89 2.45
N ALA A 130 -9.10 11.15 1.35
CA ALA A 130 -10.11 10.24 0.83
C ALA A 130 -9.48 8.90 0.41
N THR A 131 -8.32 8.92 -0.24
CA THR A 131 -7.59 7.71 -0.62
C THR A 131 -7.11 6.92 0.60
N LEU A 132 -6.53 7.57 1.61
CA LEU A 132 -6.11 6.92 2.86
C LEU A 132 -7.31 6.26 3.56
N SER A 133 -8.45 6.96 3.62
CA SER A 133 -9.68 6.42 4.19
C SER A 133 -10.22 5.22 3.40
N TYR A 134 -10.14 5.25 2.06
CA TYR A 134 -10.58 4.15 1.20
C TYR A 134 -9.80 2.86 1.50
N PHE A 135 -8.49 2.97 1.72
CA PHE A 135 -7.63 1.84 2.07
C PHE A 135 -7.56 1.56 3.58
N ALA A 136 -8.45 2.15 4.37
CA ALA A 136 -8.49 2.02 5.83
C ALA A 136 -7.13 2.32 6.51
N VAL A 137 -6.33 3.22 5.93
CA VAL A 137 -5.06 3.68 6.51
C VAL A 137 -5.38 4.81 7.50
N PRO A 138 -5.19 4.60 8.82
CA PRO A 138 -5.48 5.63 9.80
C PRO A 138 -4.48 6.79 9.64
N ALA A 139 -5.01 8.00 9.52
CA ALA A 139 -4.23 9.23 9.43
C ALA A 139 -4.87 10.33 10.29
N GLN A 140 -4.04 11.04 11.04
CA GLN A 140 -4.38 12.28 11.72
C GLN A 140 -4.12 13.47 10.79
N PRO A 141 -4.79 14.62 11.00
CA PRO A 141 -4.54 15.80 10.16
C PRO A 141 -3.07 16.21 10.06
N LYS A 142 -2.28 16.00 11.14
CA LYS A 142 -0.86 16.36 11.21
C LYS A 142 0.09 15.38 10.50
N ASP A 143 -0.35 14.15 10.22
CA ASP A 143 0.48 13.12 9.59
C ASP A 143 0.01 12.75 8.18
N LEU A 144 -1.04 13.41 7.68
CA LEU A 144 -1.65 13.17 6.38
C LEU A 144 -0.65 13.16 5.22
N ASP A 145 0.22 14.17 5.13
CA ASP A 145 1.20 14.28 4.05
C ASP A 145 2.21 13.11 4.09
N VAL A 146 2.61 12.67 5.29
CA VAL A 146 3.53 11.55 5.50
C VAL A 146 2.85 10.23 5.15
N LYS A 147 1.62 10.02 5.64
CA LYS A 147 0.83 8.81 5.37
C LYS A 147 0.50 8.66 3.87
N ALA A 148 0.20 9.77 3.20
CA ALA A 148 -0.01 9.79 1.75
C ALA A 148 1.26 9.35 1.01
N LEU A 149 2.44 9.86 1.41
CA LEU A 149 3.71 9.44 0.83
C LEU A 149 4.01 7.96 1.08
N GLU A 150 3.80 7.47 2.31
CA GLU A 150 3.98 6.06 2.67
C GLU A 150 3.11 5.15 1.78
N LEU A 151 1.83 5.52 1.59
CA LEU A 151 0.92 4.79 0.72
C LEU A 151 1.39 4.78 -0.74
N CYS A 152 1.73 5.93 -1.31
CA CYS A 152 2.21 6.02 -2.69
C CYS A 152 3.51 5.23 -2.90
N THR A 153 4.42 5.27 -1.92
CA THR A 153 5.67 4.50 -1.94
C THR A 153 5.39 3.01 -1.93
N LEU A 154 4.51 2.55 -1.02
CA LEU A 154 4.11 1.16 -0.93
C LEU A 154 3.50 0.65 -2.23
N LEU A 155 2.61 1.43 -2.85
CA LEU A 155 2.00 1.09 -4.13
C LEU A 155 3.05 1.06 -5.26
N SER A 156 3.92 2.07 -5.32
CA SER A 156 5.01 2.14 -6.30
C SER A 156 5.95 0.93 -6.21
N ASP A 157 6.35 0.55 -4.99
CA ASP A 157 7.22 -0.60 -4.74
C ASP A 157 6.53 -1.92 -5.12
N PHE A 158 5.25 -2.06 -4.79
CA PHE A 158 4.46 -3.21 -5.19
C PHE A 158 4.33 -3.32 -6.71
N LEU A 159 4.03 -2.21 -7.41
CA LEU A 159 3.95 -2.20 -8.88
C LEU A 159 5.29 -2.61 -9.51
N GLY A 160 6.41 -2.11 -8.99
CA GLY A 160 7.74 -2.52 -9.45
C GLY A 160 8.03 -4.01 -9.21
N ALA A 161 7.59 -4.57 -8.08
CA ALA A 161 7.70 -6.01 -7.82
C ALA A 161 6.78 -6.84 -8.74
N PHE A 162 5.55 -6.37 -8.97
CA PHE A 162 4.55 -7.01 -9.82
C PHE A 162 5.02 -7.04 -11.28
N GLU A 163 5.52 -5.92 -11.80
CA GLU A 163 6.06 -5.83 -13.16
C GLU A 163 7.27 -6.74 -13.35
N ARG A 164 8.22 -6.77 -12.40
CA ARG A 164 9.35 -7.71 -12.45
C ARG A 164 8.88 -9.17 -12.49
N ALA A 165 7.99 -9.57 -11.58
CA ALA A 165 7.46 -10.92 -11.54
C ALA A 165 6.75 -11.30 -12.86
N ARG A 166 6.00 -10.36 -13.46
CA ARG A 166 5.39 -10.54 -14.79
C ARG A 166 6.45 -10.77 -15.85
N SER A 167 7.47 -9.91 -15.94
CA SER A 167 8.56 -10.06 -16.90
C SER A 167 9.31 -11.39 -16.74
N GLU A 168 9.54 -11.85 -15.50
CA GLU A 168 10.16 -13.14 -15.21
C GLU A 168 9.30 -14.32 -15.70
N ILE A 169 7.98 -14.27 -15.49
CA ILE A 169 7.05 -15.31 -15.97
C ILE A 169 7.00 -15.34 -17.50
N THR A 170 6.88 -14.18 -18.14
CA THR A 170 6.80 -14.09 -19.61
C THR A 170 8.10 -14.53 -20.28
N SER A 171 9.26 -14.21 -19.69
CA SER A 171 10.57 -14.59 -20.24
C SER A 171 10.99 -16.03 -19.95
N ASN A 172 10.33 -16.71 -18.99
CA ASN A 172 10.68 -18.06 -18.58
C ASN A 172 9.46 -19.01 -18.63
N PRO A 173 9.24 -19.72 -19.75
CA PRO A 173 8.12 -20.65 -19.91
C PRO A 173 8.09 -21.77 -18.86
N ALA A 174 9.24 -22.22 -18.35
CA ALA A 174 9.30 -23.23 -17.30
C ALA A 174 8.82 -22.69 -15.94
N LEU A 175 9.11 -21.41 -15.65
CA LEU A 175 8.60 -20.72 -14.47
C LEU A 175 7.08 -20.53 -14.57
N ALA A 176 6.59 -20.10 -15.74
CA ALA A 176 5.16 -19.99 -16.01
C ALA A 176 4.46 -21.33 -15.77
N ALA A 177 4.93 -22.42 -16.39
CA ALA A 177 4.34 -23.74 -16.21
C ALA A 177 4.30 -24.18 -14.73
N ALA A 178 5.35 -23.86 -13.95
CA ALA A 178 5.41 -24.17 -12.53
C ALA A 178 4.44 -23.34 -11.67
N CYS A 179 4.17 -22.07 -12.04
CA CYS A 179 3.22 -21.21 -11.35
C CYS A 179 1.75 -21.57 -11.65
N HIS A 180 1.49 -22.22 -12.78
CA HIS A 180 0.16 -22.68 -13.20
C HIS A 180 -0.18 -24.09 -12.68
N ARG A 181 0.75 -24.79 -12.01
CA ARG A 181 0.46 -26.09 -11.42
C ARG A 181 -0.62 -25.94 -10.35
N LYS A 182 -1.83 -26.39 -10.67
CA LYS A 182 -2.93 -26.56 -9.71
C LYS A 182 -2.38 -27.27 -8.46
N ALA A 183 -2.74 -26.76 -7.29
CA ALA A 183 -2.54 -27.47 -6.04
C ALA A 183 -3.00 -28.93 -6.21
N PRO A 184 -2.23 -29.93 -5.73
CA PRO A 184 -2.72 -31.30 -5.76
C PRO A 184 -4.08 -31.31 -5.06
N ALA A 185 -5.09 -31.84 -5.75
CA ALA A 185 -6.44 -31.99 -5.22
C ALA A 185 -6.31 -32.56 -3.80
N ALA A 186 -6.89 -31.86 -2.82
CA ALA A 186 -6.94 -32.33 -1.44
C ALA A 186 -7.34 -33.80 -1.47
N ARG A 187 -6.48 -34.67 -0.90
CA ARG A 187 -6.81 -36.09 -0.76
C ARG A 187 -8.19 -36.17 -0.10
N PRO A 188 -9.11 -37.00 -0.61
CA PRO A 188 -10.37 -37.22 0.09
C PRO A 188 -10.05 -37.67 1.52
N PRO A 189 -10.82 -37.22 2.53
CA PRO A 189 -10.63 -37.67 3.89
C PRO A 189 -10.73 -39.20 3.89
N THR A 190 -9.65 -39.85 4.30
CA THR A 190 -9.67 -41.27 4.64
C THR A 190 -10.79 -41.48 5.64
N SER A 191 -11.79 -42.26 5.25
CA SER A 191 -12.92 -42.66 6.08
C SER A 191 -12.46 -43.10 7.47
N PRO A 192 -13.22 -42.78 8.53
CA PRO A 192 -12.84 -43.17 9.88
C PRO A 192 -12.77 -44.70 9.97
N VAL A 193 -11.64 -45.18 10.50
CA VAL A 193 -11.46 -46.56 10.91
C VAL A 193 -12.59 -46.91 11.87
N ARG A 194 -13.37 -47.91 11.49
CA ARG A 194 -14.46 -48.50 12.26
C ARG A 194 -13.89 -48.97 13.60
N GLU A 195 -14.24 -48.26 14.66
CA GLU A 195 -13.90 -48.58 16.04
C GLU A 195 -14.54 -49.94 16.40
N VAL A 196 -13.69 -50.93 16.64
CA VAL A 196 -14.10 -52.27 17.08
C VAL A 196 -14.44 -52.18 18.55
N GLN A 197 -15.71 -52.36 18.89
CA GLN A 197 -16.16 -52.62 20.26
C GLN A 197 -15.47 -53.87 20.81
N PRO A 198 -14.90 -53.83 22.02
CA PRO A 198 -14.71 -55.03 22.82
C PRO A 198 -15.95 -55.26 23.69
N SER A 199 -16.59 -56.40 23.47
CA SER A 199 -17.64 -56.94 24.31
C SER A 199 -17.07 -57.62 25.56
N SER A 200 -17.86 -57.52 26.64
CA SER A 200 -18.03 -58.48 27.74
C SER A 200 -16.91 -58.66 28.79
N GLY A 201 -17.31 -58.61 30.07
CA GLY A 201 -16.55 -59.27 31.15
C GLY A 201 -16.78 -58.74 32.56
N SER A 202 -17.93 -59.05 33.15
CA SER A 202 -18.23 -58.90 34.58
C SER A 202 -17.44 -59.90 35.44
N GLY A 203 -17.01 -59.50 36.64
CA GLY A 203 -16.81 -60.44 37.76
C GLY A 203 -15.62 -60.18 38.71
N GLY A 204 -15.91 -59.62 39.90
CA GLY A 204 -15.59 -60.30 41.17
C GLY A 204 -14.30 -59.98 41.95
N SER A 205 -14.50 -59.29 43.08
CA SER A 205 -13.99 -59.60 44.44
C SER A 205 -12.50 -59.54 44.83
N SER A 206 -12.24 -58.55 45.70
CA SER A 206 -11.74 -58.67 47.09
C SER A 206 -10.30 -59.08 47.44
N THR A 207 -9.74 -58.21 48.30
CA THR A 207 -8.90 -58.40 49.51
C THR A 207 -7.44 -58.85 49.38
N ALA A 208 -6.51 -57.99 49.84
CA ALA A 208 -5.77 -58.12 51.12
C ALA A 208 -4.31 -57.58 51.06
N CYS A 209 -4.03 -56.65 51.98
CA CYS A 209 -2.89 -56.51 52.91
C CYS A 209 -1.41 -56.49 52.47
N ALA A 210 -0.69 -55.61 53.19
CA ALA A 210 0.73 -55.60 53.61
C ALA A 210 1.78 -55.16 52.57
N ASP A 211 2.59 -54.11 52.76
CA ASP A 211 3.52 -53.67 53.85
C ASP A 211 4.99 -54.00 53.50
N GLY A 212 5.89 -53.06 53.83
CA GLY A 212 7.35 -53.08 53.63
C GLY A 212 7.83 -52.38 52.35
N GLY A 213 8.75 -51.41 52.32
CA GLY A 213 9.72 -50.94 53.30
C GLY A 213 11.15 -51.06 52.75
N HIS A 214 11.86 -49.93 52.60
CA HIS A 214 13.33 -49.77 52.44
C HIS A 214 13.92 -50.31 51.09
N THR A 215 14.98 -49.78 50.49
CA THR A 215 16.18 -49.04 50.94
C THR A 215 16.80 -48.29 49.75
N ALA A 216 17.60 -47.28 50.07
CA ALA A 216 18.46 -46.51 49.20
C ALA A 216 19.59 -47.31 48.53
N ALA A 217 20.05 -46.81 47.38
CA ALA A 217 21.47 -46.59 47.04
C ALA A 217 21.54 -45.52 45.93
#